data_AF-E4TRH5-F1
#
_entry.id   AF-E4TRH5-F1
#
_cell.length_a   1.000
_cell.length_b   1.000
_cell.length_c   1.000
_cell.angle_alpha   90.00
_cell.angle_beta   90.00
_cell.angle_gamma   90.00
#
_symmetry.space_group_name_H-M   'P 1'
#
loop_
_entity.id
_entity.type
_entity.pdbx_description
1 polymer ?
#
loop_
_entity_poly.entity_id
_entity_poly.type
_entity_poly.pdbx_seq_one_letter_code
_entity_poly.pdbx_strand_id
1 'polypeptide(L)'
;MKSKLNTQQLFLEFISVVFAVILALVLNGWRESSALNDNLLSVEKSILKEVERNDALLKKSYSYRKDLLQKLYSNQNLLLAVSISDFDFDINDNSKLEHFFTTALIFGQKEYRDVKVMQEGSARVIILDNSVFDLILEDDTLKVLGVGNIDLKIPDLNNRSWDLAQATGTIVKMEISLVEKLGIVNALIETYVKTSESAVEMVYDGKQKGLLSVLEDLNNLEAKIIKANSSLIEELK
;
A
#
# COMPACT_ATOMS: atom_id res chain seq x y z
N MET A 1 43.66 -74.08 1.66
CA MET A 1 44.27 -72.73 1.63
C MET A 1 43.43 -71.81 2.52
N LYS A 2 43.90 -71.47 3.73
CA LYS A 2 43.30 -70.39 4.52
C LYS A 2 44.11 -69.14 4.23
N SER A 3 43.53 -68.17 3.52
CA SER A 3 44.17 -66.86 3.33
C SER A 3 44.42 -66.26 4.71
N LYS A 4 45.69 -66.04 5.09
CA LYS A 4 46.01 -65.20 6.24
C LYS A 4 45.49 -63.81 5.90
N LEU A 5 44.34 -63.44 6.47
CA LEU A 5 43.83 -62.07 6.41
C LEU A 5 44.92 -61.17 6.98
N ASN A 6 45.44 -60.28 6.13
CA ASN A 6 46.49 -59.36 6.51
C ASN A 6 45.87 -58.27 7.38
N THR A 7 45.90 -58.46 8.71
CA THR A 7 45.22 -57.60 9.69
C THR A 7 45.62 -56.13 9.56
N GLN A 8 46.86 -55.84 9.11
CA GLN A 8 47.33 -54.48 8.84
C GLN A 8 46.64 -53.86 7.61
N GLN A 9 46.44 -54.66 6.56
CA GLN A 9 45.72 -54.22 5.36
C GLN A 9 44.24 -53.99 5.67
N LEU A 10 43.62 -54.86 6.47
CA LEU A 10 42.23 -54.73 6.89
C LEU A 10 42.01 -53.49 7.77
N PHE A 11 42.97 -53.14 8.61
CA PHE A 11 42.95 -51.94 9.43
C PHE A 11 43.11 -50.66 8.58
N LEU A 12 44.00 -50.67 7.58
CA LEU A 12 44.15 -49.58 6.62
C LEU A 12 42.90 -49.38 5.76
N GLU A 13 42.30 -50.47 5.27
CA GLU A 13 41.04 -50.44 4.54
C GLU A 13 39.91 -49.87 5.40
N PHE A 14 39.81 -50.29 6.66
CA PHE A 14 38.83 -49.74 7.60
C PHE A 14 39.02 -48.23 7.84
N ILE A 15 40.25 -47.78 8.11
CA ILE A 15 40.55 -46.35 8.26
C ILE A 15 40.21 -45.57 6.98
N SER A 16 40.54 -46.12 5.81
CA SER A 16 40.24 -45.49 4.52
C SER A 16 38.74 -45.35 4.27
N VAL A 17 37.94 -46.36 4.63
CA VAL A 17 36.47 -46.32 4.52
C VAL A 17 35.89 -45.29 5.48
N VAL A 18 36.33 -45.30 6.74
CA VAL A 18 35.87 -44.31 7.75
C VAL A 18 36.24 -42.90 7.32
N PHE A 19 37.46 -42.69 6.83
CA PHE A 19 37.92 -41.39 6.33
C PHE A 19 37.10 -40.92 5.13
N ALA A 20 36.81 -41.81 4.18
CA ALA A 20 35.97 -41.48 3.02
C ALA A 20 34.54 -41.08 3.44
N VAL A 21 33.96 -41.76 4.43
CA VAL A 21 32.64 -41.42 4.98
C VAL A 21 32.66 -40.05 5.68
N ILE A 22 33.67 -39.78 6.51
CA ILE A 22 33.83 -38.48 7.18
C ILE A 22 34.01 -37.36 6.13
N LEU A 23 34.85 -37.59 5.12
CA LEU A 23 35.09 -36.63 4.06
C LEU A 23 33.81 -36.35 3.27
N ALA A 24 33.01 -37.37 2.96
CA ALA A 24 31.72 -37.21 2.28
C ALA A 24 30.71 -36.42 3.13
N LEU A 25 30.66 -36.66 4.44
CA LEU A 25 29.80 -35.91 5.36
C LEU A 25 30.22 -34.44 5.45
N VAL A 26 31.53 -34.17 5.55
CA VAL A 26 32.07 -32.80 5.60
C VAL A 26 31.82 -32.08 4.27
N LEU A 27 32.04 -32.73 3.13
CA LEU A 27 31.78 -32.15 1.81
C LEU A 27 30.29 -31.85 1.59
N ASN A 28 29.40 -32.75 2.04
CA ASN A 28 27.96 -32.51 1.96
C ASN A 28 27.55 -31.33 2.86
N GLY A 29 28.03 -31.29 4.11
CA GLY A 29 27.76 -30.18 5.01
C GLY A 29 28.31 -28.84 4.50
N TRP A 30 29.50 -28.85 3.89
CA TRP A 30 30.08 -27.67 3.26
C TRP A 30 29.26 -27.20 2.06
N ARG A 31 28.85 -28.12 1.18
CA ARG A 31 28.01 -27.81 0.02
C ARG A 31 26.66 -27.25 0.43
N GLU A 32 26.04 -27.83 1.45
CA GLU A 32 24.77 -27.37 2.00
C GLU A 32 24.91 -25.98 2.65
N SER A 33 25.98 -25.76 3.43
CA SER A 33 26.28 -24.44 4.01
C SER A 33 26.58 -23.38 2.96
N SER A 34 27.29 -23.73 1.88
CA SER A 34 27.58 -22.81 0.77
C SER A 34 26.31 -22.43 0.02
N ALA A 35 25.48 -23.42 -0.34
CA ALA A 35 24.21 -23.16 -1.01
C ALA A 35 23.26 -22.32 -0.16
N LEU A 36 23.24 -22.55 1.15
CA LEU A 36 22.45 -21.75 2.10
C LEU A 36 22.95 -20.29 2.18
N ASN A 37 24.28 -20.09 2.16
CA ASN A 37 24.88 -18.75 2.19
C ASN A 37 24.62 -17.96 0.89
N ASP A 38 24.71 -18.62 -0.27
CA ASP A 38 24.36 -18.00 -1.56
C ASP A 38 22.88 -17.62 -1.62
N ASN A 39 22.00 -18.47 -1.07
CA ASN A 39 20.57 -18.17 -0.93
C ASN A 39 20.33 -16.98 0.01
N LEU A 40 21.05 -16.89 1.14
CA LEU A 40 20.96 -15.76 2.09
C LEU A 40 21.28 -14.43 1.40
N LEU A 41 22.41 -14.34 0.72
CA LEU A 41 22.79 -13.14 -0.02
C LEU A 41 21.77 -12.76 -1.11
N SER A 42 21.25 -13.76 -1.82
CA SER A 42 20.21 -13.54 -2.84
C SER A 42 18.90 -13.04 -2.24
N VAL A 43 18.49 -13.57 -1.09
CA VAL A 43 17.29 -13.16 -0.39
C VAL A 43 17.44 -11.74 0.16
N GLU A 44 18.54 -11.42 0.84
CA GLU A 44 18.81 -10.06 1.36
C GLU A 44 18.81 -9.01 0.25
N LYS A 45 19.44 -9.32 -0.88
CA LYS A 45 19.42 -8.44 -2.06
C LYS A 45 18.02 -8.27 -2.65
N SER A 46 17.19 -9.31 -2.58
CA SER A 46 15.80 -9.25 -3.07
C SER A 46 14.95 -8.40 -2.14
N ILE A 47 15.11 -8.59 -0.82
CA ILE A 47 14.50 -7.77 0.22
C ILE A 47 14.86 -6.30 0.02
N LEU A 48 16.14 -5.96 -0.12
CA LEU A 48 16.57 -4.57 -0.30
C LEU A 48 15.88 -3.92 -1.52
N LYS A 49 15.87 -4.61 -2.67
CA LYS A 49 15.20 -4.11 -3.88
C LYS A 49 13.70 -3.93 -3.68
N GLU A 50 13.05 -4.85 -3.00
CA GLU A 50 11.62 -4.81 -2.69
C GLU A 50 11.29 -3.61 -1.80
N VAL A 51 12.06 -3.43 -0.73
CA VAL A 51 11.91 -2.33 0.22
C VAL A 51 12.16 -0.97 -0.45
N GLU A 52 13.20 -0.84 -1.27
CA GLU A 52 13.48 0.39 -2.02
C GLU A 52 12.35 0.73 -3.02
N ARG A 53 11.80 -0.27 -3.71
CA ARG A 53 10.64 -0.10 -4.60
C ARG A 53 9.41 0.34 -3.81
N ASN A 54 9.10 -0.34 -2.72
CA ASN A 54 7.95 -0.03 -1.87
C ASN A 54 8.08 1.38 -1.29
N ASP A 55 9.26 1.76 -0.80
CA ASP A 55 9.53 3.11 -0.27
C ASP A 55 9.28 4.20 -1.32
N ALA A 56 9.74 4.01 -2.56
CA ALA A 56 9.50 4.96 -3.63
C ALA A 56 8.00 5.12 -3.95
N LEU A 57 7.25 4.01 -4.00
CA LEU A 57 5.80 4.03 -4.23
C LEU A 57 5.06 4.70 -3.07
N LEU A 58 5.43 4.38 -1.83
CA LEU A 58 4.85 4.96 -0.62
C LEU A 58 5.09 6.46 -0.54
N LYS A 59 6.30 6.95 -0.83
CA LYS A 59 6.60 8.39 -0.82
C LYS A 59 5.75 9.16 -1.83
N LYS A 60 5.53 8.59 -3.01
CA LYS A 60 4.65 9.19 -4.03
C LYS A 60 3.20 9.23 -3.56
N SER A 61 2.71 8.12 -3.01
CA SER A 61 1.34 8.02 -2.47
C SER A 61 1.13 8.97 -1.29
N TYR A 62 2.09 9.03 -0.36
CA TYR A 62 2.08 9.91 0.80
C TYR A 62 2.02 11.39 0.42
N SER A 63 2.87 11.84 -0.51
CA SER A 63 2.83 13.22 -0.99
C SER A 63 1.47 13.56 -1.61
N TYR A 64 0.97 12.67 -2.47
CA TYR A 64 -0.34 12.86 -3.09
C TYR A 64 -1.47 12.93 -2.04
N ARG A 65 -1.49 12.01 -1.08
CA ARG A 65 -2.56 11.92 -0.09
C ARG A 65 -2.51 13.09 0.89
N LYS A 66 -1.31 13.56 1.25
CA LYS A 66 -1.14 14.77 2.05
C LYS A 66 -1.72 16.00 1.34
N ASP A 67 -1.44 16.17 0.06
CA ASP A 67 -2.00 17.27 -0.74
C ASP A 67 -3.52 17.16 -0.87
N LEU A 68 -4.04 15.94 -1.07
CA LEU A 68 -5.48 15.67 -1.12
C LEU A 68 -6.16 16.01 0.20
N LEU A 69 -5.63 15.53 1.33
CA LEU A 69 -6.16 15.84 2.67
C LEU A 69 -6.17 17.35 2.92
N GLN A 70 -5.11 18.07 2.55
CA GLN A 70 -5.07 19.52 2.67
C GLN A 70 -6.18 20.21 1.86
N LYS A 71 -6.41 19.77 0.62
CA LYS A 71 -7.49 20.28 -0.23
C LYS A 71 -8.87 19.97 0.36
N LEU A 72 -9.08 18.77 0.89
CA LEU A 72 -10.35 18.39 1.50
C LEU A 72 -10.61 19.20 2.78
N TYR A 73 -9.61 19.40 3.64
CA TYR A 73 -9.74 20.22 4.85
C TYR A 73 -9.98 21.70 4.57
N SER A 74 -9.40 22.20 3.49
CA SER A 74 -9.57 23.58 3.06
C SER A 74 -10.82 23.77 2.19
N ASN A 75 -11.59 22.69 1.96
CA ASN A 75 -12.74 22.66 1.07
C ASN A 75 -12.45 23.20 -0.35
N GLN A 76 -11.31 22.80 -0.91
CA GLN A 76 -10.84 23.20 -2.24
C GLN A 76 -10.91 22.04 -3.25
N ASN A 77 -11.49 20.90 -2.86
CA ASN A 77 -11.61 19.75 -3.75
C ASN A 77 -12.76 19.96 -4.74
N LEU A 78 -12.40 20.28 -5.98
CA LEU A 78 -13.33 20.54 -7.07
C LEU A 78 -13.94 19.25 -7.60
N LEU A 79 -15.26 19.15 -7.57
CA LEU A 79 -16.03 18.02 -8.08
C LEU A 79 -16.58 18.30 -9.47
N LEU A 80 -17.03 19.53 -9.69
CA LEU A 80 -17.62 19.99 -10.93
C LEU A 80 -17.37 21.50 -11.09
N ALA A 81 -17.07 21.93 -12.31
CA ALA A 81 -17.06 23.33 -12.70
C ALA A 81 -17.85 23.47 -14.00
N VAL A 82 -18.84 24.38 -14.03
CA VAL A 82 -19.70 24.65 -15.19
C VAL A 82 -19.74 26.16 -15.42
N SER A 83 -19.61 26.62 -16.67
CA SER A 83 -19.75 28.04 -16.97
C SER A 83 -21.20 28.48 -16.79
N ILE A 84 -21.44 29.67 -16.25
CA ILE A 84 -22.79 30.25 -16.16
C ILE A 84 -23.41 30.37 -17.57
N SER A 85 -22.60 30.57 -18.61
CA SER A 85 -23.06 30.66 -19.99
C SER A 85 -23.64 29.36 -20.56
N ASP A 86 -23.35 28.22 -19.92
CA ASP A 86 -23.89 26.92 -20.30
C ASP A 86 -25.31 26.68 -19.75
N PHE A 87 -25.79 27.55 -18.84
CA PHE A 87 -27.13 27.46 -18.28
C PHE A 87 -28.12 28.30 -19.09
N ASP A 88 -29.26 27.72 -19.46
CA ASP A 88 -30.40 28.41 -20.08
C ASP A 88 -31.33 29.09 -19.06
N PHE A 89 -30.87 29.22 -17.81
CA PHE A 89 -31.61 29.80 -16.71
C PHE A 89 -30.75 30.64 -15.76
N ASP A 90 -31.39 31.44 -14.91
CA ASP A 90 -30.71 32.23 -13.88
C ASP A 90 -30.13 31.32 -12.79
N ILE A 91 -28.80 31.28 -12.69
CA ILE A 91 -28.04 30.49 -11.71
C ILE A 91 -28.45 30.80 -10.26
N ASN A 92 -29.02 31.99 -9.98
CA ASN A 92 -29.45 32.38 -8.63
C ASN A 92 -30.80 31.77 -8.24
N ASP A 93 -31.54 31.17 -9.18
CA ASP A 93 -32.77 30.45 -8.92
C ASP A 93 -32.46 29.04 -8.38
N ASN A 94 -32.56 28.87 -7.05
CA ASN A 94 -32.32 27.59 -6.38
C ASN A 94 -33.18 26.44 -6.93
N SER A 95 -34.43 26.70 -7.32
CA SER A 95 -35.34 25.63 -7.79
C SER A 95 -34.91 25.11 -9.16
N LYS A 96 -34.44 26.00 -10.04
CA LYS A 96 -33.90 25.60 -11.35
C LYS A 96 -32.55 24.93 -11.23
N LEU A 97 -31.70 25.40 -10.32
CA LEU A 97 -30.41 24.76 -10.04
C LEU A 97 -30.59 23.35 -9.48
N GLU A 98 -31.57 23.15 -8.59
CA GLU A 98 -31.96 21.83 -8.09
C GLU A 98 -32.41 20.91 -9.23
N HIS A 99 -33.27 21.39 -10.13
CA HIS A 99 -33.73 20.63 -11.29
C HIS A 99 -32.58 20.25 -12.25
N PHE A 100 -31.64 21.17 -12.48
CA PHE A 100 -30.42 20.90 -13.25
C PHE A 100 -29.62 19.77 -12.60
N PHE A 101 -29.39 19.82 -11.30
CA PHE A 101 -28.59 18.79 -10.64
C PHE A 101 -29.28 17.42 -10.57
N THR A 102 -30.60 17.36 -10.52
CA THR A 102 -31.36 16.11 -10.66
C THR A 102 -31.17 15.44 -12.02
N THR A 103 -30.91 16.21 -13.07
CA THR A 103 -30.82 15.72 -14.46
C THR A 103 -29.38 15.57 -14.95
N ALA A 104 -28.47 16.43 -14.49
CA ALA A 104 -27.09 16.53 -14.96
C ALA A 104 -26.09 15.69 -14.14
N LEU A 105 -26.42 15.32 -12.89
CA LEU A 105 -25.48 14.61 -12.03
C LEU A 105 -25.61 13.10 -12.16
N ILE A 106 -24.63 12.51 -12.85
CA ILE A 106 -24.17 11.15 -12.59
C ILE A 106 -22.80 11.27 -11.92
N PHE A 107 -22.75 11.62 -10.63
CA PHE A 107 -21.51 11.45 -9.86
C PHE A 107 -21.30 9.94 -9.67
N GLY A 108 -20.46 9.34 -10.53
CA GLY A 108 -20.05 7.94 -10.42
C GLY A 108 -21.22 6.95 -10.34
N GLN A 109 -21.93 6.70 -11.45
CA GLN A 109 -23.00 5.69 -11.58
C GLN A 109 -24.13 5.69 -10.53
N LYS A 110 -24.14 6.65 -9.59
CA LYS A 110 -25.10 6.72 -8.49
C LYS A 110 -26.19 7.73 -8.84
N GLU A 111 -27.40 7.24 -8.96
CA GLU A 111 -28.59 8.09 -9.03
C GLU A 111 -28.90 8.62 -7.63
N TYR A 112 -28.98 9.94 -7.48
CA TYR A 112 -29.43 10.59 -6.25
C TYR A 112 -30.95 10.75 -6.30
N ARG A 113 -31.61 10.42 -5.18
CA ARG A 113 -33.08 10.50 -5.08
C ARG A 113 -33.53 11.84 -4.52
N ASP A 114 -32.79 12.34 -3.55
CA ASP A 114 -33.06 13.62 -2.91
C ASP A 114 -32.00 14.64 -3.33
N VAL A 115 -32.36 15.58 -4.18
CA VAL A 115 -31.52 16.71 -4.58
C VAL A 115 -32.15 17.97 -4.03
N LYS A 116 -31.39 18.78 -3.28
CA LYS A 116 -31.85 20.07 -2.77
C LYS A 116 -30.77 21.12 -2.88
N VAL A 117 -31.14 22.34 -3.23
CA VAL A 117 -30.24 23.50 -3.16
C VAL A 117 -30.69 24.42 -2.03
N MET A 118 -29.82 24.64 -1.05
CA MET A 118 -30.08 25.51 0.09
C MET A 118 -29.13 26.70 0.07
N GLN A 119 -29.64 27.86 0.50
CA GLN A 119 -28.85 29.08 0.60
C GLN A 119 -29.15 29.77 1.93
N GLU A 120 -28.10 30.13 2.65
CA GLU A 120 -28.16 30.91 3.88
C GLU A 120 -27.16 32.07 3.79
N GLY A 121 -27.68 33.28 3.61
CA GLY A 121 -26.84 34.45 3.32
C GLY A 121 -26.06 34.27 2.01
N SER A 122 -24.73 34.38 2.09
CA SER A 122 -23.82 34.17 0.97
C SER A 122 -23.39 32.71 0.79
N ALA A 123 -23.68 31.83 1.75
CA ALA A 123 -23.34 30.42 1.66
C ALA A 123 -24.44 29.68 0.90
N ARG A 124 -24.03 28.87 -0.08
CA ARG A 124 -24.93 28.05 -0.89
C ARG A 124 -24.41 26.63 -0.93
N VAL A 125 -25.30 25.66 -0.76
CA VAL A 125 -24.95 24.25 -0.71
C VAL A 125 -25.93 23.44 -1.56
N ILE A 126 -25.44 22.31 -2.07
CA ILE A 126 -26.26 21.27 -2.65
C ILE A 126 -26.24 20.05 -1.73
N ILE A 127 -27.42 19.53 -1.44
CA ILE A 127 -27.62 18.30 -0.68
C ILE A 127 -28.03 17.22 -1.68
N LEU A 128 -27.25 16.15 -1.73
CA LEU A 128 -27.50 14.96 -2.54
C LEU A 128 -27.63 13.74 -1.61
N ASP A 129 -28.85 13.25 -1.45
CA ASP A 129 -29.25 12.27 -0.42
C ASP A 129 -28.74 12.68 0.98
N ASN A 130 -27.69 12.02 1.46
CA ASN A 130 -27.06 12.24 2.77
C ASN A 130 -25.74 13.02 2.69
N SER A 131 -25.39 13.55 1.51
CA SER A 131 -24.13 14.22 1.23
C SER A 131 -24.36 15.71 1.03
N VAL A 132 -23.46 16.55 1.52
CA VAL A 132 -23.54 18.01 1.38
C VAL A 132 -22.29 18.51 0.66
N PHE A 133 -22.49 19.37 -0.33
CA PHE A 133 -21.41 19.97 -1.12
C PHE A 133 -21.62 21.47 -1.21
N ASP A 134 -20.52 22.21 -1.22
CA ASP A 134 -20.55 23.65 -1.31
C ASP A 134 -20.67 24.10 -2.77
N LEU A 135 -21.51 25.10 -3.00
CA LEU A 135 -21.69 25.75 -4.28
C LEU A 135 -21.07 27.14 -4.22
N ILE A 136 -20.02 27.36 -5.01
CA ILE A 136 -19.33 28.64 -5.10
C ILE A 136 -19.51 29.20 -6.51
N LEU A 137 -19.89 30.47 -6.58
CA LEU A 137 -19.97 31.22 -7.84
C LEU A 137 -18.77 32.17 -7.90
N GLU A 138 -17.85 31.91 -8.81
CA GLU A 138 -16.63 32.70 -9.02
C GLU A 138 -16.36 32.84 -10.51
N ASP A 139 -16.04 34.05 -10.98
CA ASP A 139 -15.59 34.33 -12.35
C ASP A 139 -16.46 33.66 -13.43
N ASP A 140 -17.76 33.92 -13.40
CA ASP A 140 -18.76 33.33 -14.31
C ASP A 140 -18.78 31.80 -14.36
N THR A 141 -18.35 31.14 -13.28
CA THR A 141 -18.29 29.69 -13.15
C THR A 141 -18.96 29.23 -11.85
N LEU A 142 -19.90 28.29 -11.96
CA LEU A 142 -20.42 27.55 -10.82
C LEU A 142 -19.48 26.38 -10.51
N LYS A 143 -18.95 26.36 -9.28
CA LYS A 143 -18.08 25.30 -8.76
C LYS A 143 -18.81 24.51 -7.68
N VAL A 144 -18.74 23.19 -7.76
CA VAL A 144 -19.19 22.28 -6.72
C VAL A 144 -17.95 21.76 -5.99
N LEU A 145 -17.85 22.02 -4.69
CA LEU A 145 -16.73 21.62 -3.84
C LEU A 145 -17.19 20.62 -2.77
N GLY A 146 -16.34 19.66 -2.45
CA GLY A 146 -16.58 18.76 -1.32
C GLY A 146 -15.87 17.42 -1.44
N VAL A 147 -16.37 16.42 -0.68
CA VAL A 147 -15.75 15.10 -0.56
C VAL A 147 -16.35 14.14 -1.58
N GLY A 148 -15.70 13.97 -2.74
CA GLY A 148 -16.18 13.10 -3.81
C GLY A 148 -15.17 12.98 -4.96
N ASN A 149 -15.42 12.05 -5.88
CA ASN A 149 -14.54 11.77 -7.04
C ASN A 149 -13.06 11.60 -6.65
N ILE A 150 -12.80 11.00 -5.50
CA ILE A 150 -11.44 10.81 -4.98
C ILE A 150 -10.80 9.59 -5.64
N ASP A 151 -9.68 9.81 -6.32
CA ASP A 151 -8.76 8.73 -6.68
C ASP A 151 -7.86 8.42 -5.49
N LEU A 152 -7.92 7.20 -4.97
CA LEU A 152 -7.17 6.79 -3.78
C LEU A 152 -5.66 6.60 -4.05
N LYS A 153 -5.26 6.37 -5.31
CA LYS A 153 -3.88 6.07 -5.74
C LYS A 153 -3.14 5.08 -4.82
N ILE A 154 -3.80 3.97 -4.49
CA ILE A 154 -3.21 2.94 -3.63
C ILE A 154 -1.98 2.33 -4.34
N PRO A 155 -0.78 2.36 -3.73
CA PRO A 155 0.42 1.76 -4.28
C PRO A 155 0.34 0.23 -4.22
N ASP A 156 0.86 -0.43 -5.25
CA ASP A 156 1.04 -1.88 -5.29
C ASP A 156 2.27 -2.28 -4.46
N LEU A 157 2.04 -2.59 -3.18
CA LEU A 157 3.07 -3.04 -2.23
C LEU A 157 3.16 -4.56 -2.21
N ASN A 158 4.39 -5.08 -2.15
CA ASN A 158 4.65 -6.51 -2.11
C ASN A 158 5.54 -6.91 -0.92
N ASN A 159 5.33 -8.13 -0.41
CA ASN A 159 6.13 -8.75 0.65
C ASN A 159 6.71 -10.11 0.21
N ARG A 160 6.91 -10.30 -1.09
CA ARG A 160 7.30 -11.61 -1.66
C ARG A 160 8.66 -12.06 -1.19
N SER A 161 9.56 -11.10 -0.96
CA SER A 161 10.92 -11.40 -0.52
C SER A 161 10.94 -11.93 0.92
N TRP A 162 10.01 -11.45 1.76
CA TRP A 162 9.77 -11.97 3.10
C TRP A 162 9.19 -13.39 3.06
N ASP A 163 8.14 -13.63 2.26
CA ASP A 163 7.53 -14.95 2.11
C ASP A 163 8.54 -15.99 1.60
N LEU A 164 9.39 -15.60 0.65
CA LEU A 164 10.47 -16.43 0.13
C LEU A 164 11.51 -16.75 1.21
N ALA A 165 11.89 -15.78 2.04
CA ALA A 165 12.82 -15.99 3.14
C ALA A 165 12.30 -16.99 4.17
N GLN A 166 10.99 -16.94 4.47
CA GLN A 166 10.33 -17.91 5.33
C GLN A 166 10.28 -19.30 4.69
N ALA A 167 9.82 -19.40 3.44
CA ALA A 167 9.64 -20.67 2.74
C ALA A 167 10.96 -21.42 2.52
N THR A 168 12.07 -20.69 2.34
CA THR A 168 13.41 -21.26 2.14
C THR A 168 14.16 -21.55 3.45
N GLY A 169 13.60 -21.18 4.61
CA GLY A 169 14.27 -21.32 5.92
C GLY A 169 15.45 -20.37 6.13
N THR A 170 15.70 -19.47 5.17
CA THR A 170 16.83 -18.55 5.16
C THR A 170 16.72 -17.50 6.28
N ILE A 171 15.48 -17.21 6.71
CA ILE A 171 15.18 -16.31 7.82
C ILE A 171 15.87 -16.70 9.14
N VAL A 172 16.12 -18.00 9.38
CA VAL A 172 16.76 -18.50 10.63
C VAL A 172 18.26 -18.21 10.64
N LYS A 173 18.83 -17.81 9.49
CA LYS A 173 20.24 -17.45 9.33
C LYS A 173 20.49 -15.96 9.22
N MET A 174 19.43 -15.16 9.06
CA MET A 174 19.51 -13.70 9.08
C MET A 174 19.79 -13.21 10.50
N GLU A 175 20.38 -12.02 10.60
CA GLU A 175 20.51 -11.33 11.87
C GLU A 175 19.14 -11.04 12.48
N ILE A 176 19.01 -11.22 13.80
CA ILE A 176 17.73 -11.06 14.50
C ILE A 176 17.20 -9.62 14.35
N SER A 177 18.08 -8.61 14.39
CA SER A 177 17.72 -7.21 14.16
C SER A 177 17.07 -6.99 12.79
N LEU A 178 17.61 -7.62 11.75
CA LEU A 178 17.08 -7.56 10.41
C LEU A 178 15.70 -8.23 10.33
N VAL A 179 15.54 -9.41 10.92
CA VAL A 179 14.26 -10.14 10.97
C VAL A 179 13.19 -9.34 11.70
N GLU A 180 13.53 -8.70 12.82
CA GLU A 180 12.60 -7.85 13.58
C GLU A 180 12.13 -6.64 12.75
N LYS A 181 13.06 -5.93 12.11
CA LYS A 181 12.75 -4.78 11.25
C LYS A 181 11.88 -5.20 10.06
N LEU A 182 12.18 -6.33 9.43
CA LEU A 182 11.37 -6.90 8.35
C LEU A 182 9.96 -7.27 8.79
N GLY A 183 9.83 -7.92 9.95
CA GLY A 183 8.53 -8.27 10.53
C GLY A 183 7.66 -7.04 10.79
N ILE A 184 8.26 -5.96 11.30
CA ILE A 184 7.56 -4.67 11.51
C ILE A 184 7.07 -4.09 10.18
N VAL A 185 7.92 -4.02 9.16
CA VAL A 185 7.55 -3.51 7.83
C VAL A 185 6.42 -4.34 7.23
N ASN A 186 6.54 -5.67 7.26
CA ASN A 186 5.53 -6.59 6.73
C ASN A 186 4.16 -6.40 7.42
N ALA A 187 4.14 -6.34 8.76
CA ALA A 187 2.91 -6.14 9.53
C ALA A 187 2.24 -4.78 9.22
N LEU A 188 3.04 -3.72 9.02
CA LEU A 188 2.53 -2.42 8.63
C LEU A 188 1.94 -2.44 7.20
N ILE A 189 2.60 -3.13 6.26
CA ILE A 189 2.10 -3.29 4.88
C ILE A 189 0.79 -4.09 4.88
N GLU A 190 0.69 -5.18 5.64
CA GLU A 190 -0.56 -5.95 5.76
C GLU A 190 -1.71 -5.09 6.32
N THR A 191 -1.42 -4.25 7.32
CA THR A 191 -2.40 -3.32 7.88
C THR A 191 -2.81 -2.29 6.83
N TYR A 192 -1.85 -1.73 6.09
CA TYR A 192 -2.11 -0.78 5.02
C TYR A 192 -3.00 -1.34 3.91
N VAL A 193 -2.75 -2.58 3.48
CA VAL A 193 -3.57 -3.26 2.46
C VAL A 193 -5.02 -3.39 2.94
N LYS A 194 -5.24 -3.88 4.18
CA LYS A 194 -6.59 -4.00 4.76
C LYS A 194 -7.30 -2.65 4.89
N THR A 195 -6.60 -1.61 5.34
CA THR A 195 -7.17 -0.25 5.40
C THR A 195 -7.49 0.28 4.01
N SER A 196 -6.68 -0.05 3.00
CA SER A 196 -6.88 0.38 1.61
C SER A 196 -8.12 -0.29 1.00
N GLU A 197 -8.35 -1.57 1.27
CA GLU A 197 -9.56 -2.28 0.84
C GLU A 197 -10.83 -1.62 1.42
N SER A 198 -10.82 -1.29 2.72
CA SER A 198 -11.91 -0.55 3.36
C SER A 198 -12.10 0.84 2.75
N ALA A 199 -11.01 1.56 2.44
CA ALA A 199 -11.08 2.86 1.77
C ALA A 199 -11.73 2.76 0.38
N VAL A 200 -11.35 1.73 -0.39
CA VAL A 200 -11.91 1.44 -1.72
C VAL A 200 -13.40 1.18 -1.61
N GLU A 201 -13.85 0.34 -0.67
CA GLU A 201 -15.27 0.09 -0.42
C GLU A 201 -16.04 1.38 -0.09
N MET A 202 -15.49 2.24 0.78
CA MET A 202 -16.12 3.51 1.12
C MET A 202 -16.28 4.45 -0.08
N VAL A 203 -15.26 4.52 -0.95
CA VAL A 203 -15.32 5.34 -2.17
C VAL A 203 -16.37 4.79 -3.15
N TYR A 204 -16.41 3.47 -3.37
CA TYR A 204 -17.36 2.85 -4.30
C TYR A 204 -18.82 2.85 -3.80
N ASP A 205 -19.04 2.67 -2.50
CA ASP A 205 -20.39 2.75 -1.92
C ASP A 205 -20.92 4.19 -1.86
N GLY A 206 -20.06 5.18 -2.12
CA GLY A 206 -20.36 6.59 -1.94
C GLY A 206 -20.66 6.94 -0.48
N LYS A 207 -20.07 6.21 0.47
CA LYS A 207 -20.14 6.51 1.90
C LYS A 207 -19.09 7.59 2.21
N GLN A 208 -19.51 8.85 2.25
CA GLN A 208 -18.62 9.97 2.57
C GLN A 208 -18.23 10.02 4.05
N LYS A 209 -19.11 9.53 4.93
CA LYS A 209 -18.90 9.56 6.38
C LYS A 209 -17.75 8.62 6.75
N GLY A 210 -16.64 9.20 7.18
CA GLY A 210 -15.44 8.46 7.59
C GLY A 210 -14.35 8.37 6.51
N LEU A 211 -14.61 8.77 5.26
CA LEU A 211 -13.61 8.72 4.19
C LEU A 211 -12.38 9.57 4.53
N LEU A 212 -12.58 10.77 5.08
CA LEU A 212 -11.49 11.62 5.59
C LEU A 212 -10.64 10.88 6.62
N SER A 213 -11.26 10.27 7.64
CA SER A 213 -10.55 9.52 8.68
C SER A 213 -9.76 8.34 8.10
N VAL A 214 -10.32 7.61 7.14
CA VAL A 214 -9.61 6.51 6.49
C VAL A 214 -8.43 7.02 5.66
N LEU A 215 -8.57 8.15 4.96
CA LEU A 215 -7.47 8.78 4.23
C LEU A 215 -6.35 9.23 5.18
N GLU A 216 -6.69 9.75 6.37
CA GLU A 216 -5.72 10.07 7.42
C GLU A 216 -5.00 8.83 7.93
N ASP A 217 -5.73 7.76 8.22
CA ASP A 217 -5.15 6.50 8.68
C ASP A 217 -4.17 5.94 7.66
N LEU A 218 -4.54 5.95 6.38
CA LEU A 218 -3.64 5.52 5.30
C LEU A 218 -2.40 6.42 5.19
N ASN A 219 -2.56 7.75 5.27
CA ASN A 219 -1.44 8.70 5.26
C ASN A 219 -0.49 8.50 6.46
N ASN A 220 -1.05 8.20 7.64
CA ASN A 220 -0.28 7.89 8.84
C ASN A 220 0.46 6.55 8.74
N LEU A 221 -0.18 5.53 8.15
CA LEU A 221 0.44 4.24 7.89
C LEU A 221 1.60 4.37 6.88
N GLU A 222 1.43 5.16 5.82
CA GLU A 222 2.51 5.44 4.87
C GLU A 222 3.72 6.08 5.54
N ALA A 223 3.50 7.09 6.38
CA ALA A 223 4.59 7.72 7.12
C ALA A 223 5.32 6.73 8.04
N LYS A 224 4.59 5.83 8.69
CA LYS A 224 5.17 4.76 9.54
C LYS A 224 5.98 3.77 8.70
N ILE A 225 5.46 3.33 7.56
CA ILE A 225 6.17 2.38 6.69
C ILE A 225 7.42 3.03 6.09
N ILE A 226 7.35 4.27 5.60
CA ILE A 226 8.52 5.01 5.07
C ILE A 226 9.63 5.11 6.12
N LYS A 227 9.27 5.42 7.36
CA LYS A 227 10.22 5.46 8.48
C LYS A 227 10.83 4.08 8.77
N ALA A 228 10.01 3.02 8.78
CA ALA A 228 10.48 1.66 9.01
C ALA A 228 11.40 1.17 7.86
N ASN A 229 11.03 1.45 6.61
CA ASN A 229 11.83 1.15 5.42
C ASN A 229 13.20 1.83 5.48
N SER A 230 13.27 3.08 5.93
CA SER A 230 14.55 3.80 6.05
C SER A 230 15.51 3.08 6.99
N SER A 231 15.03 2.65 8.17
CA SER A 231 15.82 1.91 9.15
C SER A 231 16.20 0.49 8.69
N LEU A 232 15.36 -0.13 7.85
CA LEU A 232 15.61 -1.45 7.27
C LEU A 232 16.65 -1.38 6.13
N ILE A 233 16.56 -0.37 5.27
CA ILE A 233 17.55 -0.13 4.20
C ILE A 233 18.94 0.14 4.78
N GLU A 234 19.03 0.86 5.91
CA GLU A 234 20.30 1.09 6.62
C GLU A 234 20.93 -0.20 7.16
N GLU A 235 20.12 -1.18 7.56
CA GLU A 235 20.61 -2.49 8.04
C GLU A 235 21.09 -3.39 6.90
N LEU A 236 20.46 -3.26 5.72
CA LEU A 236 20.75 -4.09 4.54
C LEU A 236 21.93 -3.58 3.69
N LYS A 237 22.54 -2.45 4.06
CA LYS A 237 23.64 -1.80 3.35
C LYS A 237 24.95 -1.91 4.11
#